data_AF-A0A554MFS3-F1
#
_entry.id   AF-A0A554MFS3-F1
#
_cell.length_a   1.000
_cell.length_b   1.000
_cell.length_c   1.000
_cell.angle_alpha   90.00
_cell.angle_beta   90.00
_cell.angle_gamma   90.00
#
_symmetry.space_group_name_H-M   'P 1'
#
loop_
_entity.id
_entity.type
_entity.pdbx_description
1 polymer ?
#
loop_
_entity_poly.entity_id
_entity_poly.type
_entity_poly.pdbx_seq_one_letter_code
_entity_poly.pdbx_strand_id
1 'polypeptide(L)'
;MELIGKPQDIAIALGMEASDPKTRVFVVTVQNLAPLISRMSYEKSDKDIKLYFTLKSVSRNEGLELLQAERSPETLLLERVLAKTERSQDKKLYMSALTIQDFEQTGANSRMLPNAIQRIRALSEPGFSYGVTFEEAGAKKGLLWTQNPNLIEEYKQTHRGIQKGNWILWNV
;
A
#
# COMPACT_ATOMS: atom_id res chain seq x y z
N MET A 1 -9.01 11.20 -26.57
CA MET A 1 -9.20 11.52 -25.15
C MET A 1 -8.31 10.58 -24.36
N GLU A 2 -7.08 10.99 -24.06
CA GLU A 2 -6.10 10.15 -23.37
C GLU A 2 -6.29 10.26 -21.85
N LEU A 3 -6.62 9.15 -21.21
CA LEU A 3 -6.63 9.02 -19.76
C LEU A 3 -5.19 8.76 -19.29
N ILE A 4 -4.43 9.84 -19.07
CA ILE A 4 -3.10 9.76 -18.46
C ILE A 4 -3.31 9.48 -16.96
N GLY A 5 -3.31 8.20 -16.59
CA GLY A 5 -3.33 7.77 -15.19
C GLY A 5 -2.08 8.28 -14.47
N LYS A 6 -2.27 8.97 -13.33
CA LYS A 6 -1.15 9.47 -12.52
C LYS A 6 -0.27 8.29 -12.03
N PRO A 7 1.06 8.46 -11.97
CA PRO A 7 1.95 7.42 -11.49
C PRO A 7 1.62 7.06 -10.04
N GLN A 8 1.44 5.76 -9.78
CA GLN A 8 1.36 5.24 -8.42
C GLN A 8 2.78 5.22 -7.82
N ASP A 9 2.93 5.72 -6.59
CA ASP A 9 4.20 5.64 -5.87
C ASP A 9 4.53 4.16 -5.58
N ILE A 10 5.43 3.59 -6.37
CA ILE A 10 6.02 2.26 -6.15
C ILE A 10 7.25 2.46 -5.26
N ALA A 11 7.30 1.76 -4.14
CA ALA A 11 8.51 1.69 -3.33
C ALA A 11 9.54 0.82 -4.06
N ILE A 12 10.61 1.47 -4.54
CA ILE A 12 11.74 0.79 -5.19
C ILE A 12 12.89 0.75 -4.17
N ALA A 13 13.32 -0.45 -3.81
CA ALA A 13 14.55 -0.63 -3.02
C ALA A 13 15.74 -0.80 -3.97
N LEU A 14 16.79 -0.02 -3.77
CA LEU A 14 18.07 -0.16 -4.47
C LEU A 14 19.05 -0.89 -3.55
N GLY A 15 19.59 -2.01 -4.02
CA GLY A 15 20.66 -2.75 -3.36
C GLY A 15 21.88 -2.88 -4.25
N MET A 16 23.07 -2.78 -3.67
CA MET A 16 24.31 -3.18 -4.34
C MET A 16 24.59 -4.63 -3.94
N GLU A 17 24.54 -5.56 -4.90
CA GLU A 17 25.18 -6.86 -4.69
C GLU A 17 26.69 -6.72 -4.89
N ALA A 18 27.47 -7.47 -4.13
CA ALA A 18 28.93 -7.48 -4.27
C ALA A 18 29.28 -8.01 -5.67
N SER A 19 29.69 -7.10 -6.56
CA SER A 19 30.09 -7.41 -7.93
C SER A 19 31.61 -7.32 -8.08
N ASP A 20 32.12 -8.08 -9.06
CA ASP A 20 33.47 -7.98 -9.63
C ASP A 20 33.90 -6.49 -9.75
N PRO A 21 35.11 -6.10 -9.30
CA PRO A 21 35.57 -4.71 -9.34
C PRO A 21 35.54 -4.03 -10.73
N LYS A 22 35.37 -4.79 -11.82
CA LYS A 22 35.21 -4.25 -13.18
C LYS A 22 33.77 -3.96 -13.61
N THR A 23 32.76 -4.44 -12.89
CA THR A 23 31.35 -4.28 -13.28
C THR A 23 30.56 -3.71 -12.12
N ARG A 24 29.99 -2.50 -12.28
CA ARG A 24 29.07 -1.95 -11.27
C ARG A 24 27.66 -2.45 -11.57
N VAL A 25 27.26 -3.51 -10.86
CA VAL A 25 25.90 -4.05 -10.94
C VAL A 25 25.11 -3.51 -9.74
N PHE A 26 23.91 -3.00 -10.00
CA PHE A 26 22.94 -2.69 -8.96
C PHE A 26 21.65 -3.43 -9.26
N VAL A 27 20.99 -3.91 -8.22
CA VAL A 27 19.76 -4.68 -8.34
C VAL A 27 18.59 -3.82 -7.90
N VAL A 28 17.53 -3.82 -8.72
CA VAL A 28 16.27 -3.14 -8.45
C VAL A 28 15.25 -4.20 -8.06
N THR A 29 14.81 -4.18 -6.80
CA THR A 29 13.79 -5.13 -6.33
C THR A 29 12.44 -4.44 -6.29
N VAL A 30 11.49 -4.93 -7.10
CA VAL A 30 10.09 -4.51 -7.07
C VAL A 30 9.36 -5.37 -6.04
N GLN A 31 9.13 -4.82 -4.85
CA GLN A 31 8.44 -5.53 -3.78
C GLN A 31 6.92 -5.42 -3.90
N ASN A 32 6.22 -6.45 -3.44
CA ASN A 32 4.75 -6.49 -3.29
C ASN A 32 3.91 -6.44 -4.59
N LEU A 33 4.49 -6.07 -5.72
CA LEU A 33 3.78 -5.95 -7.00
C LEU A 33 4.25 -6.95 -8.06
N ALA A 34 5.37 -7.65 -7.84
CA ALA A 34 5.94 -8.59 -8.80
C ALA A 34 4.94 -9.64 -9.35
N PRO A 35 4.06 -10.27 -8.54
CA PRO A 35 3.07 -11.23 -9.04
C PRO A 35 2.01 -10.62 -9.99
N LEU A 36 1.81 -9.30 -9.89
CA LEU A 36 0.81 -8.55 -10.64
C LEU A 36 1.36 -7.95 -11.94
N ILE A 37 2.68 -7.98 -12.17
CA ILE A 37 3.28 -7.47 -13.40
C ILE A 37 2.92 -8.41 -14.55
N SER A 38 2.22 -7.89 -15.56
CA SER A 38 1.90 -8.60 -16.81
C SER A 38 2.95 -8.37 -17.89
N ARG A 39 3.54 -7.17 -17.91
CA ARG A 39 4.54 -6.78 -18.92
C ARG A 39 5.55 -5.82 -18.33
N MET A 40 6.80 -5.96 -18.75
CA MET A 40 7.87 -5.03 -18.47
C MET A 40 8.45 -4.52 -19.80
N SER A 41 8.70 -3.23 -19.90
CA SER A 41 9.44 -2.61 -21.01
C SER A 41 10.36 -1.54 -20.47
N TYR A 42 11.37 -1.13 -21.25
CA TYR A 42 12.27 -0.08 -20.85
C TYR A 42 12.59 0.85 -22.01
N GLU A 43 12.90 2.09 -21.68
CA GLU A 43 13.49 3.06 -22.59
C GLU A 43 14.82 3.50 -22.00
N LYS A 44 15.87 3.51 -22.82
CA LYS A 44 17.20 3.95 -22.43
C LYS A 44 17.57 5.18 -23.26
N SER A 45 18.02 6.22 -22.59
CA SER A 45 18.68 7.38 -23.19
C SER A 45 20.15 7.44 -22.76
N ASP A 46 20.86 8.46 -23.23
CA ASP A 46 22.23 8.74 -22.82
C ASP A 46 22.34 9.12 -21.32
N LYS A 47 21.24 9.54 -20.68
CA LYS A 47 21.22 10.05 -19.30
C LYS A 47 20.43 9.20 -18.32
N ASP A 48 19.41 8.49 -18.80
CA ASP A 48 18.45 7.80 -17.93
C ASP A 48 17.95 6.48 -18.55
N ILE A 49 17.50 5.59 -17.67
CA ILE A 49 16.72 4.41 -18.04
C ILE A 49 15.37 4.50 -17.34
N LYS A 50 14.29 4.36 -18.12
CA LYS A 50 12.93 4.31 -17.62
C LYS A 50 12.44 2.87 -17.70
N LEU A 51 11.96 2.34 -16.59
CA LEU A 51 11.32 1.02 -16.51
C LEU A 51 9.81 1.21 -16.44
N TYR A 52 9.09 0.58 -17.35
CA TYR A 52 7.64 0.58 -17.40
C TYR A 52 7.13 -0.79 -16.97
N PHE A 53 6.29 -0.81 -15.94
CA PHE A 53 5.62 -2.03 -15.46
C PHE A 53 4.13 -1.91 -15.76
N THR A 54 3.61 -2.80 -16.59
CA THR A 54 2.17 -2.95 -16.82
C THR A 54 1.66 -3.98 -15.82
N LEU A 55 0.62 -3.63 -15.07
CA LEU A 55 -0.03 -4.55 -14.15
C LEU A 55 -1.14 -5.31 -14.88
N LYS A 56 -1.41 -6.54 -14.45
CA LYS A 56 -2.59 -7.30 -14.86
C LYS A 56 -3.83 -6.49 -14.47
N SER A 57 -4.79 -6.37 -15.39
CA SER A 57 -6.14 -5.93 -15.05
C SER A 57 -6.85 -7.12 -14.40
N VAL A 58 -6.54 -7.38 -13.14
CA VAL A 58 -7.21 -8.41 -12.35
C VAL A 58 -8.36 -7.77 -11.59
N SER A 59 -9.49 -8.47 -11.52
CA SER A 59 -10.54 -8.13 -10.58
C SER A 59 -9.97 -8.16 -9.15
N ARG A 60 -10.56 -7.40 -8.21
CA ARG A 60 -10.09 -7.33 -6.81
C ARG A 60 -9.87 -8.72 -6.19
N ASN A 61 -10.68 -9.70 -6.60
CA ASN A 61 -10.62 -11.08 -6.12
C ASN A 61 -9.45 -11.88 -6.73
N GLU A 62 -9.18 -11.76 -8.03
CA GLU A 62 -8.03 -12.43 -8.68
C GLU A 62 -6.69 -11.81 -8.27
N GLY A 63 -6.65 -10.50 -8.03
CA GLY A 63 -5.47 -9.82 -7.49
C GLY A 63 -5.13 -10.27 -6.06
N LEU A 64 -6.14 -10.67 -5.29
CA LEU A 64 -5.98 -11.27 -3.98
C LEU A 64 -5.44 -12.70 -4.05
N GLU A 65 -5.98 -13.54 -4.94
CA GLU A 65 -5.49 -14.92 -5.12
C GLU A 65 -4.00 -14.98 -5.52
N LEU A 66 -3.53 -14.03 -6.33
CA LEU A 66 -2.11 -13.92 -6.70
C LEU A 66 -1.20 -13.49 -5.52
N LEU A 67 -1.75 -12.83 -4.51
CA LEU A 67 -1.05 -12.45 -3.29
C LEU A 67 -1.13 -13.54 -2.20
N GLN A 68 -2.10 -14.47 -2.30
CA GLN A 68 -2.39 -15.55 -1.36
C GLN A 68 -1.45 -16.77 -1.46
N ALA A 69 -0.60 -16.85 -2.48
CA ALA A 69 0.35 -17.95 -2.62
C ALA A 69 1.39 -18.01 -1.48
N GLU A 70 1.54 -16.92 -0.71
CA GLU A 70 2.47 -16.78 0.40
C GLU A 70 1.71 -16.54 1.72
N ARG A 71 1.66 -17.54 2.61
CA ARG A 71 1.06 -17.43 3.96
C ARG A 71 2.00 -16.71 4.94
N SER A 72 2.34 -15.46 4.64
CA SER A 72 3.07 -14.59 5.57
C SER A 72 2.11 -13.81 6.48
N PRO A 73 2.57 -13.33 7.66
CA PRO A 73 1.77 -12.45 8.49
C PRO A 73 1.25 -11.21 7.75
N GLU A 74 2.02 -10.67 6.80
CA GLU A 74 1.62 -9.55 5.94
C GLU A 74 0.41 -9.88 5.07
N THR A 75 0.41 -11.05 4.41
CA THR A 75 -0.69 -11.48 3.54
C THR A 75 -1.95 -11.75 4.36
N LEU A 76 -1.82 -12.40 5.52
CA LEU A 76 -2.93 -12.67 6.42
C LEU A 76 -3.52 -11.37 7.00
N LEU A 77 -2.68 -10.38 7.32
CA LEU A 77 -3.15 -9.06 7.76
C LEU A 77 -3.88 -8.33 6.64
N LEU A 78 -3.36 -8.38 5.40
CA LEU A 78 -4.00 -7.80 4.23
C LEU A 78 -5.40 -8.38 4.01
N GLU A 79 -5.53 -9.71 4.04
CA GLU A 79 -6.83 -10.39 3.97
C GLU A 79 -7.77 -9.92 5.06
N ARG A 80 -7.26 -9.79 6.29
CA ARG A 80 -8.06 -9.36 7.44
C ARG A 80 -8.57 -7.93 7.29
N VAL A 81 -7.71 -7.01 6.85
CA VAL A 81 -8.10 -5.61 6.56
C VAL A 81 -9.18 -5.59 5.49
N LEU A 82 -9.00 -6.33 4.40
CA LEU A 82 -9.96 -6.37 3.30
C LEU A 82 -11.32 -6.94 3.71
N ALA A 83 -11.32 -8.02 4.50
CA ALA A 83 -12.54 -8.64 5.01
C ALA A 83 -13.36 -7.72 5.91
N LYS A 84 -12.70 -6.77 6.59
CA LYS A 84 -13.33 -5.79 7.47
C LYS A 84 -13.45 -4.39 6.86
N THR A 85 -13.17 -4.26 5.56
CA THR A 85 -13.23 -2.96 4.88
C THR A 85 -14.66 -2.58 4.56
N GLU A 86 -15.11 -1.46 5.11
CA GLU A 86 -16.33 -0.76 4.74
C GLU A 86 -16.01 0.39 3.78
N ARG A 87 -16.94 0.71 2.86
CA ARG A 87 -16.79 1.77 1.86
C ARG A 87 -17.78 2.90 2.13
N SER A 88 -17.27 4.11 2.27
CA SER A 88 -18.04 5.36 2.21
C SER A 88 -17.83 6.00 0.84
N GLN A 89 -18.89 6.01 0.01
CA GLN A 89 -18.81 6.60 -1.33
C GLN A 89 -18.75 8.13 -1.30
N ASP A 90 -19.49 8.75 -0.38
CA ASP A 90 -19.57 10.19 -0.15
C ASP A 90 -18.19 10.77 0.23
N LYS A 91 -17.47 10.11 1.13
CA LYS A 91 -16.11 10.54 1.52
C LYS A 91 -15.01 10.00 0.62
N LYS A 92 -15.34 9.13 -0.35
CA LYS A 92 -14.38 8.33 -1.12
C LYS A 92 -13.34 7.67 -0.21
N LEU A 93 -13.83 6.94 0.80
CA LEU A 93 -13.01 6.40 1.88
C LEU A 93 -13.32 4.93 2.09
N TYR A 94 -12.26 4.13 2.18
CA TYR A 94 -12.31 2.77 2.71
C TYR A 94 -11.83 2.78 4.16
N MET A 95 -12.60 2.18 5.06
CA MET A 95 -12.23 2.04 6.46
C MET A 95 -12.32 0.60 6.93
N SER A 96 -11.31 0.14 7.64
CA SER A 96 -11.35 -1.13 8.38
C SER A 96 -11.15 -0.89 9.87
N ALA A 97 -11.75 -1.73 10.70
CA ALA A 97 -11.52 -1.75 12.14
C ALA A 97 -10.90 -3.10 12.56
N LEU A 98 -9.71 -3.04 13.14
CA LEU A 98 -8.97 -4.20 13.64
C LEU A 98 -8.95 -4.23 15.16
N THR A 99 -9.03 -5.42 15.74
CA THR A 99 -8.89 -5.66 17.18
C THR A 99 -7.55 -6.32 17.48
N ILE A 100 -7.20 -6.43 18.77
CA ILE A 100 -6.01 -7.18 19.21
C ILE A 100 -6.02 -8.61 18.64
N GLN A 101 -7.19 -9.27 18.65
CA GLN A 101 -7.35 -10.64 18.17
C GLN A 101 -7.02 -10.78 16.68
N ASP A 102 -7.27 -9.76 15.86
CA ASP A 102 -6.91 -9.80 14.45
C ASP A 102 -5.40 -9.91 14.26
N PHE A 103 -4.61 -9.17 15.04
CA PHE A 103 -3.15 -9.25 14.98
C PHE A 103 -2.62 -10.58 15.51
N GLU A 104 -3.22 -11.11 16.58
CA GLU A 104 -2.87 -12.43 17.13
C GLU A 104 -3.11 -13.54 16.11
N GLN A 105 -4.27 -13.53 15.44
CA GLN A 105 -4.64 -14.55 14.46
C GLN A 105 -3.76 -14.53 13.21
N THR A 106 -3.25 -13.35 12.81
CA THR A 106 -2.40 -13.23 11.63
C THR A 106 -0.91 -13.32 11.98
N GLY A 107 -0.54 -13.31 13.27
CA GLY A 107 0.85 -13.17 13.71
C GLY A 107 1.51 -11.84 13.29
N ALA A 108 0.69 -10.83 12.97
CA ALA A 108 1.15 -9.54 12.45
C ALA A 108 1.20 -8.48 13.55
N ASN A 109 1.71 -7.29 13.23
CA ASN A 109 1.66 -6.13 14.12
C ASN A 109 1.32 -4.85 13.35
N SER A 110 1.04 -3.78 14.10
CA SER A 110 0.63 -2.48 13.56
C SER A 110 1.61 -1.87 12.54
N ARG A 111 2.91 -2.18 12.63
CA ARG A 111 3.94 -1.66 11.72
C ARG A 111 3.80 -2.18 10.30
N MET A 112 3.01 -3.24 10.10
CA MET A 112 2.76 -3.88 8.81
C MET A 112 1.56 -3.25 8.08
N LEU A 113 0.74 -2.45 8.77
CA LEU A 113 -0.44 -1.78 8.21
C LEU A 113 -0.12 -0.84 7.03
N PRO A 114 0.96 -0.04 7.03
CA PRO A 114 1.26 0.80 5.87
C PRO A 114 1.44 -0.01 4.58
N ASN A 115 2.10 -1.17 4.64
CA ASN A 115 2.28 -2.05 3.49
C ASN A 115 0.94 -2.68 3.08
N ALA A 116 0.15 -3.18 4.04
CA ALA A 116 -1.19 -3.70 3.76
C ALA A 116 -2.06 -2.66 3.03
N ILE A 117 -2.12 -1.42 3.55
CA ILE A 117 -2.87 -0.32 2.92
C ILE A 117 -2.33 0.01 1.53
N GLN A 118 -1.01 0.04 1.33
CA GLN A 118 -0.41 0.28 0.01
C GLN A 118 -0.80 -0.80 -1.01
N ARG A 119 -0.81 -2.07 -0.62
CA ARG A 119 -1.25 -3.19 -1.47
C ARG A 119 -2.73 -3.06 -1.83
N ILE A 120 -3.60 -2.72 -0.87
CA ILE A 120 -5.01 -2.46 -1.14
C ILE A 120 -5.17 -1.32 -2.15
N ARG A 121 -4.43 -0.22 -1.95
CA ARG A 121 -4.47 0.94 -2.85
C ARG A 121 -4.07 0.59 -4.27
N ALA A 122 -3.06 -0.24 -4.45
CA ALA A 122 -2.62 -0.70 -5.79
C ALA A 122 -3.71 -1.49 -6.53
N LEU A 123 -4.60 -2.17 -5.78
CA LEU A 123 -5.71 -2.98 -6.30
C LEU A 123 -7.04 -2.23 -6.40
N SER A 124 -7.09 -0.97 -5.99
CA SER A 124 -8.35 -0.25 -5.78
C SER A 124 -8.49 0.97 -6.68
N GLU A 125 -9.72 1.51 -6.75
CA GLU A 125 -10.06 2.66 -7.58
C GLU A 125 -9.19 3.90 -7.23
N PRO A 126 -8.63 4.61 -8.23
CA PRO A 126 -7.91 5.85 -8.00
C PRO A 126 -8.78 6.90 -7.29
N GLY A 127 -8.16 7.67 -6.39
CA GLY A 127 -8.81 8.80 -5.71
C GLY A 127 -9.58 8.44 -4.44
N PHE A 128 -9.61 7.17 -4.04
CA PHE A 128 -10.06 6.77 -2.71
C PHE A 128 -8.96 6.95 -1.65
N SER A 129 -9.40 7.24 -0.42
CA SER A 129 -8.58 7.23 0.78
C SER A 129 -8.75 5.90 1.51
N TYR A 130 -7.77 5.51 2.32
CA TYR A 130 -7.76 4.20 3.00
C TYR A 130 -7.32 4.39 4.43
N GLY A 131 -8.17 4.03 5.38
CA GLY A 131 -7.78 4.01 6.77
C GLY A 131 -8.05 2.68 7.45
N VAL A 132 -7.35 2.51 8.57
CA VAL A 132 -7.52 1.39 9.48
C VAL A 132 -7.54 1.95 10.89
N THR A 133 -8.59 1.68 11.67
CA THR A 133 -8.55 1.80 13.13
C THR A 133 -8.10 0.48 13.71
N PHE A 134 -7.29 0.51 14.76
CA PHE A 134 -6.69 -0.68 15.34
C PHE A 134 -6.39 -0.53 16.82
N GLU A 135 -6.39 -1.64 17.54
CA GLU A 135 -6.00 -1.70 18.94
C GLU A 135 -4.53 -2.12 19.07
N GLU A 136 -3.76 -1.39 19.87
CA GLU A 136 -2.37 -1.69 20.19
C GLU A 136 -2.09 -1.36 21.66
N ALA A 137 -1.62 -2.35 22.43
CA ALA A 137 -1.28 -2.19 23.85
C ALA A 137 -2.42 -1.55 24.68
N GLY A 138 -3.68 -1.91 24.38
CA GLY A 138 -4.86 -1.39 25.08
C GLY A 138 -5.31 0.01 24.65
N ALA A 139 -4.61 0.65 23.70
CA ALA A 139 -5.02 1.92 23.12
C ALA A 139 -5.62 1.72 21.72
N LYS A 140 -6.67 2.48 21.39
CA LYS A 140 -7.20 2.54 20.03
C LYS A 140 -6.50 3.65 19.25
N LYS A 141 -6.05 3.29 18.06
CA LYS A 141 -5.34 4.16 17.13
C LYS A 141 -5.99 4.09 15.76
N GLY A 142 -5.63 5.02 14.91
CA GLY A 142 -5.98 4.96 13.51
C GLY A 142 -4.83 5.43 12.63
N LEU A 143 -4.75 4.80 11.45
CA LEU A 143 -3.81 5.14 10.39
C LEU A 143 -4.60 5.37 9.10
N LEU A 144 -4.38 6.51 8.46
CA LEU A 144 -5.10 6.94 7.26
C LEU A 144 -4.06 7.32 6.21
N TRP A 145 -4.21 6.74 5.03
CA TRP A 145 -3.61 7.23 3.81
C TRP A 145 -4.63 8.04 3.03
N THR A 146 -4.32 9.30 2.73
CA THR A 146 -5.21 10.15 1.93
C THR A 146 -4.44 11.22 1.16
N GLN A 147 -4.96 11.54 -0.03
CA GLN A 147 -4.59 12.74 -0.81
C GLN A 147 -5.74 13.76 -0.83
N ASN A 148 -6.85 13.47 -0.13
CA ASN A 148 -8.03 14.34 -0.10
C ASN A 148 -7.80 15.45 0.94
N PRO A 149 -7.70 16.72 0.52
CA PRO A 149 -7.41 17.83 1.44
C PRO A 149 -8.45 17.98 2.54
N ASN A 150 -9.72 17.68 2.26
CA ASN A 150 -10.80 17.77 3.25
C ASN A 150 -10.63 16.73 4.36
N LEU A 151 -10.25 15.49 4.01
CA LEU A 151 -9.95 14.46 5.01
C LEU A 151 -8.67 14.78 5.78
N ILE A 152 -7.66 15.36 5.12
CA ILE A 152 -6.45 15.82 5.81
C ILE A 152 -6.81 16.84 6.88
N GLU A 153 -7.64 17.82 6.54
CA GLU A 153 -8.07 18.86 7.47
C GLU A 153 -8.94 18.30 8.60
N GLU A 154 -9.95 17.48 8.28
CA GLU A 154 -10.83 16.81 9.25
C GLU A 154 -10.04 16.01 10.28
N TYR A 155 -9.08 15.19 9.84
CA TYR A 155 -8.31 14.35 10.77
C TYR A 155 -7.26 15.13 11.55
N LYS A 156 -6.73 16.23 11.02
CA LYS A 156 -5.80 17.08 11.77
C LYS A 156 -6.50 17.93 12.82
N GLN A 157 -7.64 18.53 12.48
CA GLN A 157 -8.34 19.46 13.37
C GLN A 157 -9.20 18.71 14.39
N THR A 158 -10.03 17.77 13.93
CA THR A 158 -10.99 17.07 14.79
C THR A 158 -10.34 15.97 15.61
N HIS A 159 -9.46 15.18 14.98
CA HIS A 159 -8.85 14.00 15.60
C HIS A 159 -7.43 14.25 16.13
N ARG A 160 -6.93 15.50 16.02
CA ARG A 160 -5.55 15.88 16.39
C ARG A 160 -4.49 14.96 15.76
N GLY A 161 -4.75 14.49 14.54
CA GLY A 161 -3.89 13.56 13.82
C GLY A 161 -2.54 14.17 13.44
N ILE A 162 -1.50 13.37 13.55
CA ILE A 162 -0.13 13.72 13.15
C ILE A 162 0.08 13.29 11.70
N GLN A 163 0.40 14.24 10.83
CA GLN A 163 0.60 14.00 9.41
C GLN A 163 2.08 13.83 9.04
N LYS A 164 2.38 12.83 8.20
CA LYS A 164 3.67 12.67 7.51
C LYS A 164 3.44 12.28 6.05
N GLY A 165 3.64 13.23 5.14
CA GLY A 165 3.25 13.06 3.73
C GLY A 165 1.74 12.83 3.60
N ASN A 166 1.35 11.76 2.91
CA ASN A 166 -0.06 11.37 2.74
C ASN A 166 -0.59 10.50 3.89
N TRP A 167 0.21 10.27 4.94
CA TRP A 167 -0.17 9.46 6.10
C TRP A 167 -0.59 10.35 7.26
N ILE A 168 -1.65 9.94 7.96
CA ILE A 168 -2.13 10.56 9.20
C ILE A 168 -2.29 9.46 10.24
N LEU A 169 -1.67 9.64 11.40
CA LEU A 169 -1.82 8.79 12.58
C LEU A 169 -2.60 9.55 13.65
N TRP A 170 -3.61 8.94 14.25
CA TRP A 170 -4.37 9.54 15.35
C TRP A 170 -4.72 8.52 16.43
N ASN A 171 -5.13 9.01 17.60
CA ASN A 171 -5.71 8.20 18.66
C ASN A 171 -7.24 8.25 18.54
N VAL A 172 -7.90 7.11 18.69
CA VAL A 172 -9.37 6.97 18.61
C VAL A 172 -9.96 7.08 20.01
#